data_AF-A0A3D1A1C0-F1
#
_entry.id   AF-A0A3D1A1C0-F1
#
_cell.length_a   1.000
_cell.length_b   1.000
_cell.length_c   1.000
_cell.angle_alpha   90.00
_cell.angle_beta   90.00
_cell.angle_gamma   90.00
#
_symmetry.space_group_name_H-M   'P 1'
#
loop_
_entity.id
_entity.type
_entity.pdbx_description
1 polymer ?
#
loop_
_entity_poly.entity_id
_entity_poly.type
_entity_poly.pdbx_seq_one_letter_code
_entity_poly.pdbx_strand_id
1 'polypeptide(L)'
;MRDQAWRGATVIVCLENFKLNNNKVIRVKKMNWEIIGALGELLGSIAVFITLFFLLAQLKHSNLLARSAFQSESTAVRIDRFMKIAESESLARVLTVDWSSDELDEITKTRISYYIASVIFEAQNSYQQGKLGLLSKREAISGVYQLNTGIMNNPTARSIWAINKLNSDKEFIEQFESIIYPDGFDTKHDESHLWKEPS
;
A
#
# COMPACT_ATOMS: atom_id res chain seq x y z
N MET A 1 -31.13 35.86 -32.30
CA MET A 1 -29.79 35.42 -31.85
C MET A 1 -29.98 34.22 -30.93
N ARG A 2 -29.41 33.05 -31.31
CA ARG A 2 -29.02 31.86 -30.49
C ARG A 2 -30.11 31.21 -29.60
N ASP A 3 -30.26 29.89 -29.49
CA ASP A 3 -29.68 28.71 -30.12
C ASP A 3 -30.49 27.48 -29.62
N GLN A 4 -30.59 26.44 -30.44
CA GLN A 4 -30.58 24.98 -30.13
C GLN A 4 -31.51 24.35 -29.06
N ALA A 5 -32.43 23.44 -29.44
CA ALA A 5 -32.27 21.97 -29.48
C ALA A 5 -32.30 21.32 -28.07
N TRP A 6 -33.18 20.39 -27.73
CA TRP A 6 -33.16 18.98 -28.15
C TRP A 6 -34.49 18.26 -27.90
N ARG A 7 -34.71 17.23 -28.71
CA ARG A 7 -35.91 16.39 -28.89
C ARG A 7 -36.10 15.39 -27.74
N GLY A 8 -37.16 15.53 -26.96
CA GLY A 8 -37.78 14.41 -26.26
C GLY A 8 -38.72 13.69 -27.22
N ALA A 9 -38.36 12.48 -27.66
CA ALA A 9 -39.21 11.64 -28.49
C ALA A 9 -40.43 11.18 -27.68
N THR A 10 -41.48 12.00 -27.69
CA THR A 10 -42.81 11.60 -27.24
C THR A 10 -43.35 10.66 -28.30
N VAL A 11 -43.48 9.37 -27.96
CA VAL A 11 -44.20 8.41 -28.81
C VAL A 11 -45.67 8.81 -28.78
N ILE A 12 -46.09 9.58 -29.78
CA ILE A 12 -47.48 9.91 -30.04
C ILE A 12 -48.13 8.62 -30.53
N VAL A 13 -48.93 7.99 -29.67
CA VAL A 13 -49.88 6.96 -30.11
C VAL A 13 -51.05 7.69 -30.76
N CYS A 14 -51.06 7.76 -32.09
CA CYS A 14 -52.23 8.20 -32.86
C CYS A 14 -53.42 7.29 -32.54
N LEU A 15 -54.43 7.82 -31.85
CA LEU A 15 -55.76 7.23 -31.81
C LEU A 15 -56.56 7.78 -32.99
N GLU A 16 -56.35 7.22 -34.18
CA GLU A 16 -57.29 7.40 -35.29
C GLU A 16 -58.45 6.40 -35.15
N ASN A 17 -59.66 6.94 -35.11
CA ASN A 17 -60.92 6.19 -35.06
C ASN A 17 -61.13 5.36 -36.33
N PHE A 18 -60.65 4.12 -36.34
CA PHE A 18 -61.00 3.14 -37.36
C PHE A 18 -62.17 2.27 -36.87
N LYS A 19 -63.41 2.67 -37.19
CA LYS A 19 -64.58 1.82 -37.00
C LYS A 19 -64.55 0.68 -38.02
N LEU A 20 -64.15 -0.52 -37.60
CA LEU A 20 -64.51 -1.76 -38.28
C LEU A 20 -65.08 -2.78 -37.30
N ASN A 21 -66.35 -3.10 -37.56
CA ASN A 21 -67.05 -4.30 -37.17
C ASN A 21 -66.31 -5.53 -37.71
N ASN A 22 -65.74 -6.36 -36.83
CA ASN A 22 -65.60 -7.81 -37.01
C ASN A 22 -65.04 -8.47 -35.74
N ASN A 23 -65.71 -9.53 -35.32
CA ASN A 23 -65.58 -10.18 -34.02
C ASN A 23 -64.30 -11.05 -33.90
N LYS A 24 -63.12 -10.42 -33.91
CA LYS A 24 -61.87 -11.04 -33.45
C LYS A 24 -61.13 -10.06 -32.55
N VAL A 25 -61.49 -10.11 -31.27
CA VAL A 25 -60.62 -9.61 -30.20
C VAL A 25 -59.29 -10.33 -30.38
N ILE A 26 -58.24 -9.62 -30.80
CA ILE A 26 -56.87 -10.15 -30.77
C ILE A 26 -56.52 -10.31 -29.29
N ARG A 27 -56.89 -11.46 -28.73
CA ARG A 27 -56.49 -11.88 -27.40
C ARG A 27 -55.01 -12.19 -27.50
N VAL A 28 -54.16 -11.17 -27.35
CA VAL A 28 -52.73 -11.38 -27.14
C VAL A 28 -52.64 -12.33 -25.95
N LYS A 29 -52.22 -13.57 -26.23
CA LYS A 29 -52.18 -14.64 -25.24
C LYS A 29 -51.29 -14.14 -24.11
N LYS A 30 -51.83 -14.05 -22.89
CA LYS A 30 -51.18 -13.49 -21.69
C LYS A 30 -49.97 -14.33 -21.19
N MET A 31 -49.38 -15.16 -22.04
CA MET A 31 -48.31 -16.12 -21.76
C MET A 31 -47.47 -16.21 -23.05
N ASN A 32 -46.36 -15.48 -23.16
CA ASN A 32 -45.00 -15.89 -22.74
C ASN A 32 -44.15 -14.75 -22.13
N TRP A 33 -44.70 -13.55 -21.91
CA TRP A 33 -43.89 -12.41 -21.44
C TRP A 33 -43.33 -12.60 -20.02
N GLU A 34 -44.07 -13.24 -19.13
CA GLU A 34 -43.59 -13.63 -17.80
C GLU A 34 -42.48 -14.68 -17.87
N ILE A 35 -42.57 -15.61 -18.82
CA ILE A 35 -41.53 -16.64 -19.06
C ILE A 35 -40.26 -16.01 -19.66
N ILE A 36 -40.41 -15.08 -20.60
CA ILE A 36 -39.29 -14.33 -21.18
C ILE A 36 -38.63 -13.44 -20.10
N GLY A 37 -39.42 -12.80 -19.24
CA GLY A 37 -38.93 -12.05 -18.09
C GLY A 37 -38.17 -12.94 -17.10
N ALA A 38 -38.74 -14.07 -16.70
CA ALA A 38 -38.09 -15.04 -15.81
C ALA A 38 -36.81 -15.63 -16.40
N LEU A 39 -36.76 -15.88 -17.72
CA LEU A 39 -35.54 -16.29 -18.41
C LEU A 39 -34.48 -15.18 -18.42
N GLY A 40 -34.90 -13.93 -18.63
CA GLY A 40 -34.02 -12.77 -18.54
C GLY A 40 -33.45 -12.56 -17.14
N GLU A 41 -34.25 -12.75 -16.10
CA GLU A 41 -33.83 -12.71 -14.70
C GLU A 41 -32.85 -13.85 -14.36
N LEU A 42 -33.13 -15.08 -14.83
CA LEU A 42 -32.23 -16.21 -14.66
C LEU A 42 -30.87 -15.95 -15.32
N LEU A 43 -30.86 -15.53 -16.59
CA LEU A 43 -29.63 -15.21 -17.31
C LEU A 43 -28.88 -14.03 -16.69
N GLY A 44 -29.61 -13.00 -16.26
CA GLY A 44 -29.06 -11.86 -15.53
C GLY A 44 -28.40 -12.29 -14.22
N SER A 45 -29.05 -13.15 -13.43
CA SER A 45 -28.48 -13.66 -12.19
C SER A 45 -27.21 -14.48 -12.42
N ILE A 46 -27.18 -15.33 -13.45
CA ILE A 46 -25.99 -16.10 -13.84
C ILE A 46 -24.86 -15.15 -14.27
N ALA A 47 -25.17 -14.13 -15.08
CA ALA A 47 -24.19 -13.14 -15.50
C ALA A 47 -23.59 -12.37 -14.32
N VAL A 48 -24.38 -12.05 -13.29
CA VAL A 48 -23.89 -11.44 -12.04
C VAL A 48 -22.90 -12.38 -11.33
N PHE A 49 -23.22 -13.66 -11.18
CA PHE A 49 -22.29 -14.62 -10.56
C PHE A 49 -20.98 -14.78 -11.33
N ILE A 50 -21.05 -14.86 -12.67
CA ILE A 50 -19.86 -14.89 -13.53
C ILE A 50 -19.01 -13.63 -13.31
N THR A 51 -19.65 -12.47 -13.26
CA THR A 51 -18.97 -11.18 -13.03
C THR A 51 -18.30 -11.14 -11.66
N LEU A 52 -18.95 -11.62 -10.61
CA LEU A 52 -18.36 -11.71 -9.27
C LEU A 52 -17.14 -12.64 -9.25
N PHE A 53 -17.20 -13.80 -9.90
CA PHE A 53 -16.05 -14.69 -10.01
C PHE A 53 -14.89 -14.03 -10.73
N PHE A 54 -15.17 -13.34 -11.84
CA PHE A 54 -14.18 -12.59 -12.58
C PHE A 54 -13.53 -11.48 -11.74
N LEU A 55 -14.32 -10.70 -10.99
CA LEU A 55 -13.81 -9.66 -10.09
C LEU A 55 -12.89 -10.25 -9.00
N LEU A 56 -13.27 -11.39 -8.40
CA LEU A 56 -12.43 -12.07 -7.42
C LEU A 56 -11.09 -12.52 -8.03
N ALA A 57 -11.10 -13.04 -9.25
CA ALA A 57 -9.87 -13.38 -9.97
C ALA A 57 -9.03 -12.14 -10.27
N GLN A 58 -9.66 -11.05 -10.72
CA GLN A 58 -9.01 -9.77 -11.00
C GLN A 58 -8.33 -9.19 -9.75
N LEU A 59 -8.99 -9.23 -8.59
CA LEU A 59 -8.43 -8.79 -7.31
C LEU A 59 -7.19 -9.61 -6.92
N LYS A 60 -7.22 -10.94 -7.11
CA LYS A 60 -6.05 -11.80 -6.85
C LYS A 60 -4.85 -11.42 -7.73
N HIS A 61 -5.09 -11.20 -9.02
CA HIS A 61 -4.03 -10.77 -9.94
C HIS A 61 -3.49 -9.39 -9.59
N SER A 62 -4.37 -8.44 -9.24
CA SER A 62 -3.97 -7.10 -8.82
C SER A 62 -3.08 -7.13 -7.58
N ASN A 63 -3.42 -7.94 -6.57
CA ASN A 63 -2.62 -8.10 -5.37
C ASN A 63 -1.26 -8.75 -5.66
N LEU A 64 -1.22 -9.76 -6.53
CA LEU A 64 0.03 -10.40 -6.94
C LEU A 64 0.96 -9.41 -7.66
N LEU A 65 0.42 -8.60 -8.57
CA LEU A 65 1.17 -7.56 -9.27
C LEU A 65 1.70 -6.51 -8.29
N ALA A 66 0.86 -6.02 -7.36
CA ALA A 66 1.27 -5.05 -6.36
C ALA A 66 2.42 -5.59 -5.47
N ARG A 67 2.31 -6.83 -5.00
CA ARG A 67 3.37 -7.49 -4.24
C ARG A 67 4.66 -7.64 -5.04
N SER A 68 4.56 -8.07 -6.31
CA SER A 68 5.72 -8.22 -7.19
C SER A 68 6.41 -6.89 -7.47
N ALA A 69 5.63 -5.81 -7.69
CA ALA A 69 6.16 -4.47 -7.89
C ALA A 69 6.91 -3.99 -6.65
N PHE A 70 6.32 -4.14 -5.46
CA PHE A 70 6.95 -3.78 -4.19
C PHE A 70 8.27 -4.55 -3.96
N GLN A 71 8.28 -5.87 -4.21
CA GLN A 71 9.48 -6.70 -4.06
C GLN A 71 10.58 -6.28 -5.05
N SER A 72 10.21 -5.98 -6.30
CA SER A 72 11.15 -5.51 -7.32
C SER A 72 11.75 -4.15 -6.94
N GLU A 73 10.93 -3.20 -6.50
CA GLU A 73 11.38 -1.88 -6.05
C GLU A 73 12.30 -1.97 -4.83
N SER A 74 11.90 -2.75 -3.82
CA SER A 74 12.71 -2.97 -2.61
C SER A 74 14.06 -3.62 -2.95
N THR A 75 14.07 -4.56 -3.91
CA THR A 75 15.31 -5.19 -4.39
C THR A 75 16.19 -4.20 -5.13
N ALA A 76 15.61 -3.36 -6.00
CA ALA A 76 16.36 -2.35 -6.75
C ALA A 76 17.01 -1.32 -5.82
N VAL A 77 16.28 -0.81 -4.82
CA VAL A 77 16.81 0.12 -3.81
C VAL A 77 17.97 -0.51 -3.03
N ARG A 78 17.85 -1.80 -2.68
CA ARG A 78 18.90 -2.54 -1.96
C ARG A 78 20.16 -2.74 -2.81
N ILE A 79 20.00 -3.13 -4.07
CA ILE A 79 21.11 -3.29 -5.02
C ILE A 79 21.80 -1.94 -5.23
N ASP A 80 21.06 -0.86 -5.47
CA ASP A 80 21.59 0.49 -5.61
C ASP A 80 22.41 0.91 -4.39
N ARG A 81 21.90 0.67 -3.17
CA ARG A 81 22.64 0.91 -1.93
C ARG A 81 23.93 0.11 -1.86
N PHE A 82 23.90 -1.18 -2.19
CA PHE A 82 25.10 -2.03 -2.19
C PHE A 82 26.14 -1.56 -3.20
N MET A 83 25.72 -1.17 -4.40
CA MET A 83 26.62 -0.63 -5.42
C MET A 83 27.24 0.69 -4.98
N LYS A 84 26.45 1.61 -4.40
CA LYS A 84 26.95 2.87 -3.84
C LYS A 84 28.00 2.65 -2.76
N ILE A 85 27.80 1.66 -1.89
CA ILE A 85 28.78 1.28 -0.87
C ILE A 85 30.05 0.71 -1.52
N ALA A 86 29.90 -0.19 -2.49
CA ALA A 86 31.03 -0.85 -3.15
C ALA A 86 31.90 0.13 -3.95
N GLU A 87 31.31 1.16 -4.53
CA GLU A 87 32.00 2.15 -5.38
C GLU A 87 32.55 3.35 -4.58
N SER A 88 32.06 3.59 -3.36
CA SER A 88 32.41 4.77 -2.57
C SER A 88 33.25 4.42 -1.34
N GLU A 89 34.51 4.87 -1.33
CA GLU A 89 35.39 4.71 -0.17
C GLU A 89 34.81 5.35 1.10
N SER A 90 34.16 6.52 0.97
CA SER A 90 33.60 7.23 2.12
C SER A 90 32.41 6.49 2.73
N LEU A 91 31.56 5.86 1.91
CA LEU A 91 30.45 5.04 2.40
C LEU A 91 30.94 3.68 2.93
N ALA A 92 31.91 3.06 2.28
CA ALA A 92 32.54 1.84 2.79
C ALA A 92 33.17 2.07 4.17
N ARG A 93 33.89 3.19 4.35
CA ARG A 93 34.48 3.58 5.63
C ARG A 93 33.43 3.76 6.73
N VAL A 94 32.28 4.35 6.41
CA VAL A 94 31.16 4.48 7.36
C VAL A 94 30.72 3.11 7.89
N LEU A 95 30.75 2.05 7.08
CA LEU A 95 30.31 0.72 7.50
C LEU A 95 31.39 -0.12 8.19
N THR A 96 32.65 0.31 8.17
CA THR A 96 33.78 -0.44 8.73
C THR A 96 34.35 0.15 10.02
N VAL A 97 34.05 1.41 10.33
CA VAL A 97 34.42 2.03 11.61
C VAL A 97 33.57 1.46 12.76
N ASP A 98 34.10 1.50 13.98
CA ASP A 98 33.32 1.20 15.17
C ASP A 98 32.33 2.33 15.47
N TRP A 99 31.04 2.04 15.34
CA TRP A 99 29.97 3.02 15.55
C TRP A 99 29.77 3.39 17.02
N SER A 100 30.42 2.66 17.93
CA SER A 100 30.44 2.94 19.36
C SER A 100 31.64 3.80 19.77
N SER A 101 32.52 4.17 18.83
CA SER A 101 33.69 4.97 19.13
C SER A 101 33.31 6.42 19.48
N ASP A 102 33.85 6.92 20.59
CA ASP A 102 33.72 8.31 21.00
C ASP A 102 34.55 9.28 20.12
N GLU A 103 35.48 8.73 19.33
CA GLU A 103 36.38 9.50 18.45
C GLU A 103 35.79 9.79 17.06
N LEU A 104 34.54 9.41 16.80
CA LEU A 104 33.89 9.68 15.52
C LEU A 104 33.69 11.19 15.31
N ASP A 105 34.16 11.69 14.17
CA ASP A 105 33.91 13.06 13.77
C ASP A 105 32.41 13.29 13.45
N GLU A 106 31.97 14.54 13.52
CA GLU A 106 30.56 14.91 13.32
C GLU A 106 30.02 14.57 11.92
N ILE A 107 30.86 14.58 10.89
CA ILE A 107 30.46 14.20 9.52
C ILE A 107 30.22 12.69 9.48
N THR A 108 31.10 11.90 10.07
CA THR A 108 30.96 10.44 10.16
C THR A 108 29.72 10.05 10.98
N LYS A 109 29.49 10.67 12.14
CA LYS A 109 28.25 10.48 12.93
C LYS A 109 26.99 10.81 12.13
N THR A 110 27.03 11.88 11.35
CA THR A 110 25.92 12.29 10.46
C THR A 110 25.66 11.25 9.36
N ARG A 111 26.72 10.73 8.73
CA ARG A 111 26.59 9.66 7.72
C ARG A 111 26.02 8.38 8.30
N ILE A 112 26.50 7.95 9.47
CA ILE A 112 25.97 6.80 10.21
C ILE A 112 24.48 7.02 10.51
N SER A 113 24.12 8.21 10.97
CA SER A 113 22.74 8.55 11.31
C SER A 113 21.77 8.44 10.13
N TYR A 114 22.12 9.01 8.97
CA TYR A 114 21.28 8.90 7.78
C TYR A 114 21.24 7.48 7.22
N TYR A 115 22.33 6.72 7.35
CA TYR A 115 22.31 5.30 7.00
C TYR A 115 21.32 4.54 7.89
N ILE A 116 21.39 4.70 9.22
CA ILE A 116 20.49 4.07 10.19
C ILE A 116 19.04 4.49 9.96
N ALA A 117 18.79 5.78 9.78
CA ALA A 117 17.46 6.27 9.45
C ALA A 117 16.91 5.58 8.19
N SER A 118 17.73 5.43 7.13
CA SER A 118 17.29 4.78 5.90
C SER A 118 16.86 3.32 6.10
N VAL A 119 17.57 2.55 6.93
CA VAL A 119 17.23 1.14 7.19
C VAL A 119 16.05 0.99 8.16
N ILE A 120 15.87 1.94 9.10
CA ILE A 120 14.65 2.04 9.92
C ILE A 120 13.44 2.35 9.03
N PHE A 121 13.55 3.30 8.11
CA PHE A 121 12.48 3.63 7.15
C PHE A 121 12.12 2.42 6.26
N GLU A 122 13.11 1.65 5.79
CA GLU A 122 12.86 0.42 5.03
C GLU A 122 12.11 -0.63 5.85
N ALA A 123 12.45 -0.78 7.13
CA ALA A 123 11.75 -1.68 8.05
C ALA A 123 10.31 -1.21 8.32
N GLN A 124 10.11 0.09 8.57
CA GLN A 124 8.78 0.66 8.79
C GLN A 124 7.91 0.55 7.53
N ASN A 125 8.46 0.81 6.34
CA ASN A 125 7.73 0.63 5.08
C ASN A 125 7.28 -0.82 4.90
N SER A 126 8.18 -1.79 5.13
CA SER A 126 7.83 -3.22 5.08
C SER A 126 6.72 -3.58 6.07
N TYR A 127 6.75 -3.01 7.28
CA TYR A 127 5.69 -3.18 8.26
C TYR A 127 4.34 -2.65 7.75
N GLN A 128 4.31 -1.42 7.20
CA GLN A 128 3.09 -0.85 6.61
C GLN A 128 2.55 -1.70 5.45
N GLN A 129 3.40 -2.22 4.57
CA GLN A 129 2.96 -3.12 3.50
C GLN A 129 2.36 -4.43 4.05
N GLY A 130 2.83 -4.90 5.20
CA GLY A 130 2.21 -5.99 5.94
C GLY A 130 0.80 -5.66 6.42
N LYS A 131 0.58 -4.45 6.96
CA LYS A 131 -0.74 -3.97 7.40
C LYS A 131 -1.74 -3.86 6.23
N LEU A 132 -1.24 -3.53 5.04
CA LEU A 132 -2.03 -3.50 3.80
C LEU A 132 -2.31 -4.89 3.22
N GLY A 133 -1.75 -5.96 3.79
CA GLY A 133 -1.94 -7.34 3.32
C GLY A 133 -1.11 -7.69 2.09
N LEU A 134 -0.19 -6.82 1.66
CA LEU A 134 0.73 -7.12 0.55
C LEU A 134 1.82 -8.11 0.97
N LEU A 135 2.28 -8.01 2.24
CA LEU A 135 3.30 -8.88 2.81
C LEU A 135 2.71 -9.80 3.89
N SER A 136 3.26 -11.00 4.01
CA SER A 136 3.01 -11.83 5.20
C SER A 136 3.60 -11.18 6.45
N LYS A 137 3.09 -11.53 7.64
CA LYS A 137 3.63 -11.03 8.92
C LYS A 137 5.14 -11.25 9.05
N ARG A 138 5.64 -12.40 8.56
CA ARG A 138 7.08 -12.73 8.57
C ARG A 138 7.89 -11.79 7.67
N GLU A 139 7.39 -11.49 6.47
CA GLU A 139 8.06 -10.58 5.54
C GLU A 139 8.04 -9.14 6.07
N ALA A 140 6.90 -8.72 6.62
CA ALA A 140 6.70 -7.37 7.14
C ALA A 140 7.69 -7.00 8.25
N ILE A 141 8.03 -7.96 9.12
CA ILE A 141 8.96 -7.74 10.24
C ILE A 141 10.43 -8.07 9.92
N SER A 142 10.71 -8.61 8.72
CA SER A 142 12.06 -9.05 8.35
C SER A 142 13.11 -7.93 8.36
N GLY A 143 12.70 -6.69 8.10
CA GLY A 143 13.57 -5.51 8.20
C GLY A 143 14.03 -5.25 9.63
N VAL A 144 13.16 -5.45 10.62
CA VAL A 144 13.50 -5.28 12.04
C VAL A 144 14.48 -6.36 12.48
N TYR A 145 14.28 -7.62 12.07
CA TYR A 145 15.25 -8.69 12.38
C TYR A 145 16.64 -8.44 11.77
N GLN A 146 16.74 -7.77 10.62
CA GLN A 146 18.03 -7.38 10.04
C GLN A 146 18.75 -6.33 10.90
N LEU A 147 18.00 -5.41 11.50
CA LEU A 147 18.53 -4.40 12.42
C LEU A 147 18.98 -4.99 13.76
N ASN A 148 18.46 -6.16 14.13
CA ASN A 148 18.85 -6.89 15.35
C ASN A 148 20.24 -7.56 15.29
N THR A 149 21.10 -7.14 14.35
CA THR A 149 22.47 -7.64 14.19
C THR A 149 23.50 -6.86 15.03
N GLY A 150 23.04 -6.03 15.98
CA GLY A 150 23.88 -5.18 16.83
C GLY A 150 24.02 -3.73 16.33
N ILE A 151 23.60 -3.46 15.09
CA ILE A 151 23.61 -2.13 14.46
C ILE A 151 22.86 -1.08 15.30
N MET A 152 21.83 -1.51 16.04
CA MET A 152 20.99 -0.61 16.85
C MET A 152 21.52 -0.34 18.26
N ASN A 153 22.60 -1.00 18.70
CA ASN A 153 23.05 -0.95 20.09
C ASN A 153 24.09 0.14 20.40
N ASN A 154 24.49 0.95 19.41
CA ASN A 154 25.40 2.08 19.63
C ASN A 154 24.63 3.39 19.92
N PRO A 155 25.26 4.38 20.60
CA PRO A 155 24.60 5.62 20.98
C PRO A 155 23.96 6.39 19.82
N THR A 156 24.63 6.43 18.66
CA THR A 156 24.12 7.11 17.46
C THR A 156 22.83 6.44 16.98
N ALA A 157 22.78 5.11 16.88
CA ALA A 157 21.59 4.40 16.43
C ALA A 157 20.41 4.56 17.39
N ARG A 158 20.67 4.51 18.69
CA ARG A 158 19.65 4.70 19.72
C ARG A 158 19.05 6.10 19.65
N SER A 159 19.88 7.16 19.51
CA SER A 159 19.38 8.54 19.41
C SER A 159 18.57 8.77 18.12
N ILE A 160 18.97 8.14 17.01
CA ILE A 160 18.20 8.18 15.76
C ILE A 160 16.87 7.45 15.87
N TRP A 161 16.81 6.30 16.56
CA TRP A 161 15.52 5.67 16.87
C TRP A 161 14.64 6.58 17.73
N ALA A 162 15.20 7.25 18.74
CA ALA A 162 14.47 8.17 19.60
C ALA A 162 13.79 9.32 18.82
N ILE A 163 14.43 9.84 17.77
CA ILE A 163 13.83 10.82 16.85
C ILE A 163 12.77 10.15 15.96
N ASN A 164 13.11 9.04 15.29
CA ASN A 164 12.24 8.43 14.29
C ASN A 164 10.92 7.96 14.89
N LYS A 165 10.94 7.41 16.11
CA LYS A 165 9.74 6.89 16.76
C LYS A 165 8.69 7.95 17.06
N LEU A 166 9.06 9.24 17.10
CA LEU A 166 8.08 10.34 17.23
C LEU A 166 7.08 10.38 16.08
N ASN A 167 7.47 9.87 14.90
CA ASN A 167 6.65 9.84 13.69
C ASN A 167 6.21 8.41 13.29
N SER A 168 6.45 7.42 14.15
CA SER A 168 6.09 6.03 13.89
C SER A 168 4.76 5.65 14.54
N ASP A 169 4.06 4.66 13.98
CA ASP A 169 2.83 4.15 14.59
C ASP A 169 3.12 3.33 15.85
N LYS A 170 2.23 3.40 16.82
CA LYS A 170 2.41 2.76 18.13
C LYS A 170 2.66 1.25 18.03
N GLU A 171 1.94 0.55 17.16
CA GLU A 171 2.10 -0.89 16.98
C GLU A 171 3.49 -1.25 16.42
N PHE A 172 4.00 -0.46 15.46
CA PHE A 172 5.36 -0.62 14.97
C PHE A 172 6.39 -0.36 16.06
N ILE A 173 6.21 0.69 16.87
CA ILE A 173 7.13 1.02 17.97
C ILE A 173 7.20 -0.16 18.96
N GLU A 174 6.05 -0.67 19.40
CA GLU A 174 5.98 -1.80 20.33
C GLU A 174 6.68 -3.04 19.76
N GLN A 175 6.45 -3.37 18.48
CA GLN A 175 7.12 -4.50 17.84
C GLN A 175 8.62 -4.28 17.67
N PHE A 176 9.03 -3.10 17.20
CA PHE A 176 10.42 -2.74 17.00
C PHE A 176 11.20 -2.82 18.30
N GLU A 177 10.71 -2.15 19.36
CA GLU A 177 11.38 -2.11 20.66
C GLU A 177 11.38 -3.50 21.32
N SER A 178 10.33 -4.33 21.15
CA SER A 178 10.34 -5.71 21.68
C SER A 178 11.41 -6.62 21.08
N ILE A 179 11.82 -6.37 19.83
CA ILE A 179 12.82 -7.18 19.12
C ILE A 179 14.22 -6.61 19.32
N ILE A 180 14.36 -5.29 19.25
CA ILE A 180 15.66 -4.61 19.26
C ILE A 180 16.12 -4.28 20.69
N TYR A 181 15.19 -3.89 21.57
CA TYR A 181 15.47 -3.43 22.93
C TYR A 181 14.60 -4.18 23.96
N PRO A 182 14.75 -5.52 24.09
CA PRO A 182 13.91 -6.33 24.98
C PRO A 182 14.01 -5.91 26.45
N ASP A 183 15.13 -5.33 26.86
CA ASP A 183 15.36 -4.82 28.22
C ASP A 183 14.81 -3.40 28.45
N GLY A 184 14.18 -2.81 27.42
CA GLY A 184 13.63 -1.46 27.44
C GLY A 184 14.49 -0.45 26.68
N PHE A 185 13.86 0.67 26.31
CA PHE A 185 14.48 1.77 25.58
C PHE A 185 14.31 3.10 26.33
N ASP A 186 15.42 3.72 26.71
CA ASP A 186 15.49 4.89 27.60
C ASP A 186 16.11 6.14 26.96
N THR A 187 16.71 6.02 25.78
CA THR A 187 17.36 7.13 25.06
C THR A 187 16.34 8.20 24.66
N LYS A 188 16.63 9.45 24.99
CA LYS A 188 15.80 10.60 24.63
C LYS A 188 16.17 11.14 23.25
N HIS A 189 15.22 11.86 22.64
CA HIS A 189 15.40 12.41 21.29
C HIS A 189 16.38 13.60 21.24
N ASP A 190 16.49 14.35 22.34
CA ASP A 190 17.41 15.48 22.51
C ASP A 190 18.87 15.06 22.71
N GLU A 191 19.14 13.76 22.95
CA GLU A 191 20.49 13.19 22.96
C GLU A 191 21.10 13.06 21.55
N SER A 192 20.30 13.22 20.49
CA SER A 192 20.79 13.15 19.12
C SER A 192 21.50 14.43 18.70
N HIS A 193 22.68 14.31 18.05
CA HIS A 193 23.38 15.46 17.48
C HIS A 193 22.62 16.12 16.32
N LEU A 194 21.63 15.42 15.74
CA LEU A 194 20.73 15.94 14.71
C LEU A 194 19.53 16.71 15.28
N TRP A 195 19.25 16.59 16.58
CA TRP A 195 18.16 17.35 17.20
C TRP A 195 18.52 18.83 17.25
N LYS A 196 17.57 19.68 16.86
CA LYS A 196 17.63 21.14 16.97
C LYS A 196 16.32 21.57 17.62
N GLU A 197 16.41 22.32 18.70
CA GLU A 197 15.21 22.88 19.34
C GLU A 197 14.47 23.77 18.32
N PRO A 198 13.14 23.61 18.18
CA PRO A 198 12.35 24.51 17.36
C PRO A 198 12.41 25.92 17.97
N SER A 199 12.90 26.88 17.17
CA SER A 199 12.96 28.31 17.51
C SER A 199 11.59 28.96 17.62
#